data_AF-A0A3L7WUD4-F1
#
_entry.id   AF-A0A3L7WUD4-F1
#
_cell.length_a   1.000
_cell.length_b   1.000
_cell.length_c   1.000
_cell.angle_alpha   90.00
_cell.angle_beta   90.00
_cell.angle_gamma   90.00
#
_symmetry.space_group_name_H-M   'P 1'
#
loop_
_entity.id
_entity.type
_entity.pdbx_description
1 polymer ?
#
loop_
_entity_poly.entity_id
_entity_poly.type
_entity_poly.pdbx_seq_one_letter_code
_entity_poly.pdbx_strand_id
1 'polypeptide(L)'
;MTISVSSNEARNRLGKLLRLAAEKNEVVVIRVRGEATAVLVSYADFEEFTRLKKAQRASEALEKIRAVRDRVQTQTADLSEREAYQLAGFGGQATEDIIQHDRILNGEE
;
A
#
# COMPACT_ATOMS: atom_id res chain seq x y z
N MET A 1 -18.01 7.07 -20.87
CA MET A 1 -19.19 6.16 -20.79
C MET A 1 -18.70 4.71 -20.77
N THR A 2 -19.49 3.77 -20.24
CA THR A 2 -19.12 2.36 -20.15
C THR A 2 -19.92 1.53 -21.13
N ILE A 3 -19.25 0.72 -21.95
CA ILE A 3 -19.87 -0.18 -22.92
C ILE A 3 -19.59 -1.61 -22.50
N SER A 4 -20.61 -2.45 -22.54
CA SER A 4 -20.46 -3.88 -22.28
C SER A 4 -20.56 -4.68 -23.57
N VAL A 5 -19.61 -5.57 -23.81
CA VAL A 5 -19.58 -6.45 -24.99
C VAL A 5 -19.34 -7.90 -24.57
N SER A 6 -19.80 -8.84 -25.39
CA SER A 6 -19.42 -10.25 -25.23
C SER A 6 -17.96 -10.47 -25.66
N SER A 7 -17.34 -11.56 -25.21
CA SER A 7 -16.01 -11.97 -25.68
C SER A 7 -15.93 -12.16 -27.20
N ASN A 8 -16.99 -12.70 -27.82
CA ASN A 8 -17.06 -12.86 -29.27
C ASN A 8 -17.13 -11.52 -29.99
N GLU A 9 -17.91 -10.57 -29.46
CA GLU A 9 -17.98 -9.21 -30.02
C GLU A 9 -16.65 -8.47 -29.86
N ALA A 10 -16.00 -8.61 -28.70
CA ALA A 10 -14.68 -8.07 -28.45
C ALA A 10 -13.65 -8.58 -29.47
N ARG A 11 -13.66 -9.89 -29.77
CA ARG A 11 -12.78 -10.49 -30.77
C ARG A 11 -13.04 -9.94 -32.17
N ASN A 12 -14.31 -9.85 -32.56
CA ASN A 12 -14.68 -9.48 -33.92
C ASN A 12 -14.56 -7.97 -34.18
N ARG A 13 -14.59 -7.12 -33.14
CA ARG A 13 -14.60 -5.66 -33.26
C ARG A 13 -13.45 -4.97 -32.52
N LEU A 14 -12.36 -5.70 -32.24
CA LEU A 14 -11.25 -5.21 -31.41
C LEU A 14 -10.73 -3.84 -31.85
N GLY A 15 -10.48 -3.64 -33.14
CA GLY A 15 -9.97 -2.36 -33.66
C GLY A 15 -10.91 -1.18 -33.38
N LYS A 16 -12.23 -1.38 -33.46
CA LYS A 16 -13.21 -0.34 -33.11
C LYS A 16 -13.21 -0.06 -31.61
N LEU A 17 -13.20 -1.10 -30.78
CA LEU A 17 -13.19 -0.96 -29.32
C LEU A 17 -11.92 -0.26 -28.82
N LEU A 18 -10.78 -0.53 -29.45
CA LEU A 18 -9.52 0.18 -29.17
C LEU A 18 -9.66 1.68 -29.43
N ARG A 19 -10.24 2.09 -30.56
CA ARG A 19 -10.48 3.52 -30.85
C ARG A 19 -11.44 4.15 -29.85
N LEU A 20 -12.51 3.44 -29.46
CA LEU A 20 -13.44 3.95 -28.44
C LEU A 20 -12.74 4.21 -27.11
N ALA A 21 -11.87 3.29 -26.66
CA ALA A 21 -11.12 3.50 -25.43
C ALA A 21 -10.01 4.55 -25.56
N ALA A 22 -9.26 4.56 -26.66
CA ALA A 22 -8.11 5.44 -26.83
C ALA A 22 -8.51 6.89 -27.19
N GLU A 23 -9.52 7.07 -28.04
CA GLU A 23 -9.87 8.39 -28.61
C GLU A 23 -11.08 9.01 -27.89
N LYS A 24 -12.01 8.19 -27.40
CA LYS A 24 -13.24 8.67 -26.75
C LYS A 24 -13.27 8.45 -25.24
N ASN A 25 -12.19 7.91 -24.67
CA ASN A 25 -12.10 7.56 -23.25
C ASN A 25 -13.30 6.72 -22.76
N GLU A 26 -13.75 5.79 -23.60
CA GLU A 26 -14.82 4.86 -23.25
C GLU A 26 -14.24 3.62 -22.56
N VAL A 27 -14.90 3.19 -21.49
CA VAL A 27 -14.53 1.99 -20.75
C VAL A 27 -15.28 0.81 -21.35
N VAL A 28 -14.56 -0.15 -21.94
CA VAL A 28 -15.16 -1.33 -22.57
C VAL A 28 -15.03 -2.52 -21.63
N VAL A 29 -16.16 -3.00 -21.10
CA VAL A 29 -16.24 -4.19 -20.26
C VAL A 29 -16.51 -5.41 -21.14
N ILE A 30 -15.61 -6.39 -21.07
CA ILE A 30 -15.72 -7.65 -21.80
C ILE A 30 -16.33 -8.70 -20.87
N ARG A 31 -17.43 -9.29 -21.31
CA ARG A 31 -18.15 -10.34 -20.58
C ARG A 31 -17.95 -11.71 -21.19
N VAL A 32 -17.64 -12.70 -20.35
CA VAL A 32 -17.59 -14.12 -20.71
C VAL A 32 -18.73 -14.81 -19.98
N ARG A 33 -19.61 -15.50 -20.73
CA ARG A 33 -20.79 -16.19 -20.16
C ARG A 33 -21.68 -15.31 -19.26
N GLY A 34 -21.75 -14.01 -19.57
CA GLY A 34 -22.56 -13.04 -18.84
C GLY A 34 -21.83 -12.30 -17.72
N GLU A 35 -20.64 -12.75 -17.32
CA GLU A 35 -19.87 -12.14 -16.22
C GLU A 35 -18.79 -11.19 -16.75
N ALA A 36 -18.57 -10.07 -16.07
CA ALA A 36 -17.49 -9.14 -16.40
C ALA A 36 -16.13 -9.76 -16.05
N THR A 37 -15.29 -9.97 -17.05
CA THR A 37 -14.01 -10.70 -16.90
C THR A 37 -12.80 -9.83 -17.19
N ALA A 38 -12.94 -8.90 -18.13
CA ALA A 38 -11.85 -7.99 -18.50
C ALA A 38 -12.41 -6.60 -18.82
N VAL A 39 -11.54 -5.60 -18.79
CA VAL A 39 -11.85 -4.23 -19.18
C VAL A 39 -10.77 -3.71 -20.10
N LEU A 40 -11.17 -2.91 -21.07
CA LEU A 40 -10.28 -2.17 -21.96
C LEU A 40 -10.54 -0.68 -21.72
N VAL A 41 -9.46 0.03 -21.43
CA VAL A 41 -9.43 1.47 -21.11
C VAL A 41 -8.32 2.14 -21.91
N SER A 42 -8.30 3.47 -21.93
CA SER A 42 -7.16 4.20 -22.47
C SER A 42 -5.90 3.85 -21.67
N TYR A 43 -4.73 3.97 -22.31
CA TYR A 43 -3.47 3.75 -21.61
C TYR A 43 -3.26 4.77 -20.48
N ALA A 44 -3.69 6.03 -20.67
CA ALA A 44 -3.61 7.06 -19.65
C ALA A 44 -4.43 6.70 -18.39
N ASP A 45 -5.66 6.21 -18.55
CA ASP A 45 -6.49 5.76 -17.42
C ASP A 45 -5.85 4.57 -16.70
N PHE A 46 -5.25 3.64 -17.46
CA PHE A 46 -4.51 2.52 -16.89
C PHE A 46 -3.30 2.98 -16.06
N GLU A 47 -2.52 3.95 -16.55
CA GLU A 47 -1.39 4.50 -15.82
C GLU A 47 -1.84 5.21 -14.54
N GLU A 48 -2.90 6.02 -14.61
CA GLU A 48 -3.47 6.70 -13.44
C GLU A 48 -3.96 5.69 -12.39
N PHE A 49 -4.75 4.70 -12.81
CA PHE A 49 -5.21 3.62 -11.94
C PHE A 49 -4.03 2.90 -11.27
N THR A 50 -2.98 2.60 -12.04
CA THR A 50 -1.77 1.92 -11.53
C THR A 50 -1.05 2.77 -10.49
N ARG A 51 -0.92 4.08 -10.73
CA ARG A 51 -0.32 5.03 -9.79
C ARG A 51 -1.12 5.10 -8.49
N LEU A 52 -2.44 5.26 -8.57
CA LEU A 52 -3.32 5.33 -7.40
C LEU A 52 -3.28 4.04 -6.58
N LYS A 53 -3.30 2.88 -7.25
CA LYS A 53 -3.20 1.58 -6.59
C LYS A 53 -1.87 1.39 -5.85
N LYS A 54 -0.76 1.90 -6.40
CA LYS A 54 0.55 1.89 -5.71
C LYS A 54 0.52 2.77 -4.46
N ALA A 55 -0.01 3.99 -4.56
CA ALA A 55 -0.12 4.90 -3.42
C ALA A 55 -1.00 4.33 -2.31
N GLN A 56 -2.14 3.71 -2.65
CA GLN A 56 -3.02 3.05 -1.70
C GLN A 56 -2.29 1.92 -0.95
N ARG A 57 -1.59 1.03 -1.67
CA ARG A 57 -0.82 -0.05 -1.05
C ARG A 57 0.25 0.46 -0.09
N ALA A 58 0.93 1.56 -0.44
CA ALA A 58 1.90 2.18 0.44
C ALA A 58 1.24 2.74 1.71
N SER A 59 0.08 3.38 1.58
CA SER A 59 -0.70 3.86 2.72
C SER A 59 -1.16 2.72 3.63
N GLU A 60 -1.67 1.62 3.06
CA GLU A 60 -2.10 0.44 3.83
C GLU A 60 -0.92 -0.22 4.56
N ALA A 61 0.27 -0.25 3.96
CA ALA A 61 1.47 -0.74 4.62
C ALA A 61 1.89 0.18 5.79
N LEU A 62 1.83 1.50 5.58
CA LEU A 62 2.16 2.47 6.62
C LEU A 62 1.20 2.38 7.81
N GLU A 63 -0.10 2.22 7.56
CA GLU A 63 -1.10 2.04 8.61
C GLU A 63 -0.86 0.77 9.42
N LYS A 64 -0.44 -0.33 8.79
CA LYS A 64 -0.03 -1.55 9.52
C LYS A 64 1.18 -1.31 10.42
N ILE A 65 2.18 -0.55 9.95
CA ILE A 65 3.37 -0.20 10.75
C ILE A 65 2.95 0.69 11.93
N ARG A 66 2.09 1.68 11.71
CA ARG A 66 1.56 2.54 12.77
C ARG A 66 0.79 1.74 13.82
N ALA A 67 -0.09 0.83 13.40
CA ALA A 67 -0.82 -0.03 14.32
C ALA A 67 0.11 -0.91 15.17
N VAL A 68 1.21 -1.42 14.58
CA VAL A 68 2.23 -2.16 15.35
C VAL A 68 2.92 -1.25 16.36
N ARG A 69 3.34 -0.05 15.94
CA ARG A 69 3.97 0.94 16.81
C ARG A 69 3.06 1.31 17.98
N ASP A 70 1.79 1.63 17.70
CA ASP A 70 0.85 2.07 18.73
C ASP A 70 0.55 0.93 19.73
N ARG A 71 0.51 -0.32 19.25
CA ARG A 71 0.42 -1.50 20.12
C ARG A 71 1.66 -1.67 21.00
N VAL A 72 2.86 -1.55 20.43
CA VAL A 72 4.11 -1.62 21.20
C VAL A 72 4.13 -0.50 22.24
N GLN A 73 3.86 0.73 21.83
CA GLN A 73 3.84 1.89 22.72
C GLN A 73 2.84 1.72 23.88
N THR A 74 1.67 1.14 23.63
CA THR A 74 0.69 0.84 24.68
C THR A 74 1.20 -0.25 25.63
N GLN A 75 1.89 -1.27 25.12
CA GLN A 75 2.46 -2.36 25.92
C GLN A 75 3.71 -1.96 26.69
N THR A 76 4.44 -0.94 26.21
CA THR A 76 5.69 -0.47 26.79
C THR A 76 5.56 0.90 27.47
N ALA A 77 4.32 1.41 27.63
CA ALA A 77 4.07 2.74 28.18
C ALA A 77 4.61 2.94 29.60
N ASP A 78 4.68 1.85 30.37
CA ASP A 78 5.14 1.84 31.77
C ASP A 78 6.55 1.26 31.95
N LEU A 79 7.28 0.94 30.87
CA LEU A 79 8.65 0.42 30.98
C LEU A 79 9.64 1.55 31.19
N SER A 80 10.51 1.42 32.18
CA SER A 80 11.71 2.24 32.28
C SER A 80 12.67 1.95 31.11
N GLU A 81 13.55 2.90 30.77
CA GLU A 81 14.57 2.73 29.71
C GLU A 81 15.36 1.42 29.87
N ARG A 82 15.76 1.13 31.11
CA ARG A 82 16.48 -0.11 31.44
C ARG A 82 15.65 -1.36 31.15
N GLU A 83 14.37 -1.37 31.51
CA GLU A 83 13.48 -2.51 31.25
C GLU A 83 13.18 -2.66 29.75
N ALA A 84 13.08 -1.56 29.01
CA ALA A 84 12.90 -1.59 27.56
C ALA A 84 14.11 -2.20 26.83
N TYR A 85 15.34 -1.82 27.20
CA TYR A 85 16.56 -2.42 26.63
C TYR A 85 16.73 -3.88 27.05
N GLN A 86 16.41 -4.24 28.29
CA GLN A 86 16.42 -5.64 28.72
C GLN A 86 15.37 -6.49 27.97
N LEU A 87 14.17 -5.95 27.73
CA LEU A 87 13.14 -6.59 26.92
C LEU A 87 13.59 -6.80 25.46
N ALA A 88 14.39 -5.87 24.92
CA ALA A 88 15.01 -6.01 23.61
C ALA A 88 16.20 -7.01 23.57
N GLY A 89 16.55 -7.63 24.71
CA GLY A 89 17.57 -8.67 24.81
C GLY A 89 18.98 -8.15 25.06
N PHE A 90 19.15 -6.86 25.40
CA PHE A 90 20.44 -6.33 25.78
C PHE A 90 20.83 -6.82 27.19
N GLY A 91 22.11 -7.20 27.35
CA GLY A 91 22.66 -7.51 28.66
C GLY A 91 22.71 -6.27 29.56
N GLY A 92 22.79 -6.47 30.88
CA GLY A 92 22.73 -5.36 31.84
C GLY A 92 23.81 -4.30 31.64
N GLN A 93 25.03 -4.71 31.28
CA GLN A 93 26.15 -3.80 31.04
C GLN A 93 25.96 -3.00 29.74
N ALA A 94 25.55 -3.66 28.65
CA ALA A 94 25.23 -3.00 27.39
C ALA A 94 24.05 -2.02 27.53
N THR A 95 23.07 -2.35 28.37
CA THR A 95 21.93 -1.45 28.67
C THR A 95 22.40 -0.16 29.34
N GLU A 96 23.29 -0.27 30.32
CA GLU A 96 23.80 0.89 31.04
C GLU A 96 24.64 1.80 30.13
N ASP A 97 25.53 1.20 29.34
CA ASP A 97 26.38 1.93 28.39
C ASP A 97 25.53 2.70 27.36
N ILE A 98 24.44 2.09 26.86
CA ILE A 98 23.53 2.72 25.91
C ILE A 98 22.76 3.88 26.56
N ILE A 99 22.17 3.69 27.74
CA ILE A 99 21.44 4.75 28.46
C ILE A 99 22.36 5.94 28.76
N GLN A 100 23.59 5.67 29.19
CA GLN A 100 24.56 6.72 29.48
C GLN A 100 24.93 7.49 28.21
N HIS A 101 25.13 6.81 27.08
CA HIS A 101 25.39 7.46 25.80
C HIS A 101 24.20 8.32 25.32
N ASP A 102 22.97 7.83 25.49
CA ASP A 102 21.77 8.55 25.06
C ASP A 102 21.55 9.83 25.87
N ARG A 103 21.81 9.82 27.20
CA ARG A 103 21.78 11.03 28.03
C ARG A 103 22.81 12.08 27.59
N ILE A 104 24.03 11.64 27.26
CA ILE A 104 25.10 12.53 26.76
C ILE A 104 24.68 13.17 25.43
N LEU A 105 24.04 12.40 24.53
CA LEU A 105 23.59 12.90 23.23
C LEU A 105 22.38 13.84 23.33
N ASN A 106 21.50 13.61 24.31
CA ASN A 106 20.31 14.44 24.55
C ASN A 106 20.57 15.66 25.43
N GLY A 107 21.76 15.80 26.00
CA GLY A 107 22.18 16.98 26.77
C GLY A 107 21.58 17.06 28.18
N GLU A 108 21.18 15.92 28.75
CA GLU A 108 20.67 15.83 30.12
C GLU A 108 21.84 15.51 31.07
N GLU A 109 22.44 16.57 31.66
CA GLU A 109 23.36 16.47 32.81
C GLU A 109 22.61 16.62 34.15
#